data_AF-A0AAW0E0W3-F1
#
_entry.id   AF-A0AAW0E0W3-F1
#
_cell.length_a   1.000
_cell.length_b   1.000
_cell.length_c   1.000
_cell.angle_alpha   90.00
_cell.angle_beta   90.00
_cell.angle_gamma   90.00
#
_symmetry.space_group_name_H-M   'P 1'
#
loop_
_entity.id
_entity.type
_entity.pdbx_description
1 polymer ?
#
loop_
_entity_poly.entity_id
_entity_poly.type
_entity_poly.pdbx_seq_one_letter_code
_entity_poly.pdbx_strand_id
1 'polypeptide(L)'
;MSFPFTRLPPELALEVVRFASAPDCDAPSAALRPSYATAASMAAVSYDMRRATMPHLLHTVILSTTDQTLSFIDSIILQKQFAASSSRLTLDYTKLVRRFWCTEVRARLMDDTDYTINYGALYEIIRGVDSLGMDMTNCLHLLYGGLSSPQADPERDWTCRRLTFAGAHPRWNPLTSTLEGSILFSRITHLTLWISTDDDDVSEGQSRAPLWLKNVPFASFRNLSHLAVLLPPKNDDTNTNPISPPEMLVCVAPASLARFEAQMLRERVSNDDIFAHGVVLPICNDYSVSRSEFWFMARESEAAWAQMDRLRTDE
;
A
#
# COMPACT_ATOMS: atom_id res chain seq x y z
N MET A 1 9.72 39.63 -6.29
CA MET A 1 9.03 39.73 -7.58
C MET A 1 8.02 38.58 -7.64
N SER A 2 6.73 38.84 -7.90
CA SER A 2 5.71 37.79 -7.99
C SER A 2 5.54 37.35 -9.46
N PHE A 3 5.59 36.04 -9.71
CA PHE A 3 5.32 35.47 -11.03
C PHE A 3 3.81 35.18 -11.16
N PRO A 4 3.12 35.74 -12.17
CA PRO A 4 1.68 35.57 -12.31
C PRO A 4 1.35 34.18 -12.89
N PHE A 5 0.96 33.25 -12.03
CA PHE A 5 0.60 31.87 -12.41
C PHE A 5 -0.49 31.80 -13.49
N THR A 6 -1.43 32.76 -13.50
CA THR A 6 -2.51 32.86 -14.49
C THR A 6 -2.05 33.18 -15.91
N ARG A 7 -0.78 33.54 -16.11
CA ARG A 7 -0.21 33.78 -17.44
C ARG A 7 0.47 32.54 -18.04
N LEU A 8 0.54 31.44 -17.30
CA LEU A 8 1.05 30.18 -17.82
C LEU A 8 0.07 29.57 -18.82
N PRO A 9 0.57 28.92 -19.89
CA PRO A 9 -0.20 27.94 -20.63
C PRO A 9 -0.84 26.92 -19.68
N PRO A 10 -2.09 26.48 -19.93
CA PRO A 10 -2.81 25.58 -19.03
C PRO A 10 -2.06 24.25 -18.81
N GLU A 11 -1.34 23.76 -19.83
CA GLU A 11 -0.54 22.54 -19.74
C GLU A 11 0.60 22.70 -18.71
N LEU A 12 1.30 23.83 -18.73
CA LEU A 12 2.37 24.12 -17.77
C LEU A 12 1.81 24.34 -16.37
N ALA A 13 0.66 25.01 -16.24
CA ALA A 13 -0.01 25.19 -14.97
C ALA A 13 -0.41 23.84 -14.35
N LEU A 14 -1.00 22.93 -15.14
CA LEU A 14 -1.35 21.58 -14.69
C LEU A 14 -0.11 20.75 -14.35
N GLU A 15 0.99 20.93 -15.06
CA GLU A 15 2.24 20.25 -14.75
C GLU A 15 2.83 20.72 -13.41
N VAL A 16 2.78 22.03 -13.12
CA VAL A 16 3.16 22.55 -11.81
C VAL A 16 2.26 22.00 -10.71
N VAL A 17 0.94 21.95 -10.95
CA VAL A 17 -0.02 21.34 -10.01
C VAL A 17 0.31 19.86 -9.77
N ARG A 18 0.60 19.10 -10.83
CA ARG A 18 0.98 17.68 -10.77
C ARG A 18 2.24 17.49 -9.93
N PHE A 19 3.30 18.27 -10.18
CA PHE A 19 4.53 18.20 -9.39
C PHE A 19 4.32 18.62 -7.93
N ALA A 20 3.56 19.69 -7.68
CA ALA A 20 3.24 20.15 -6.33
C ALA A 20 2.38 19.18 -5.52
N SER A 21 1.67 18.28 -6.21
CA SER A 21 0.83 17.23 -5.62
C SER A 21 1.54 15.90 -5.46
N ALA A 22 2.73 15.74 -6.05
CA ALA A 22 3.57 14.60 -5.77
C ALA A 22 4.09 14.70 -4.32
N PRO A 23 4.08 13.62 -3.55
CA PRO A 23 4.72 13.62 -2.24
C PRO A 23 6.21 13.93 -2.41
N ASP A 24 6.71 14.96 -1.73
CA ASP A 24 8.15 15.29 -1.72
C ASP A 24 8.91 14.17 -1.00
N CYS A 25 9.79 13.50 -1.74
CA CYS A 25 10.52 12.30 -1.30
C CYS A 25 11.99 12.60 -1.00
N ASP A 26 12.52 13.76 -1.44
CA ASP A 26 13.94 14.06 -1.40
C ASP A 26 14.32 14.96 -0.20
N ALA A 27 13.36 15.26 0.68
CA ALA A 27 13.56 16.13 1.83
C ALA A 27 14.42 15.44 2.92
N PRO A 28 15.59 15.98 3.30
CA PRO A 28 16.51 15.32 4.22
C PRO A 28 15.94 15.17 5.64
N SER A 29 15.72 13.91 6.03
CA SER A 29 15.84 13.28 7.36
C SER A 29 15.13 13.85 8.61
N ALA A 30 14.56 15.06 8.62
CA ALA A 30 13.91 15.61 9.83
C ALA A 30 12.43 16.02 9.65
N ALA A 31 11.96 16.12 8.40
CA ALA A 31 10.55 16.39 8.06
C ALA A 31 9.98 15.29 7.14
N LEU A 32 10.33 14.03 7.43
CA LEU A 32 10.08 12.78 6.68
C LEU A 32 8.60 12.36 6.58
N ARG A 33 7.69 13.32 6.40
CA ARG A 33 6.29 13.04 6.04
C ARG A 33 6.12 13.49 4.59
N PRO A 34 5.49 12.69 3.71
CA PRO A 34 5.09 13.18 2.40
C PRO A 34 4.25 14.45 2.60
N SER A 35 4.86 15.60 2.32
CA SER A 35 4.27 16.89 2.64
C SER A 35 3.36 17.29 1.51
N TYR A 36 2.06 17.05 1.69
CA TYR A 36 1.04 17.58 0.80
C TYR A 36 0.78 19.09 1.02
N ALA A 37 1.62 19.79 1.79
CA ALA A 37 1.41 21.18 2.16
C ALA A 37 1.33 22.11 0.95
N THR A 38 2.17 21.88 -0.07
CA THR A 38 2.16 22.68 -1.31
C THR A 38 0.84 22.50 -2.06
N ALA A 39 0.44 21.26 -2.35
CA ALA A 39 -0.83 20.99 -3.01
C ALA A 39 -2.03 21.44 -2.18
N ALA A 40 -2.03 21.26 -0.86
CA ALA A 40 -3.08 21.75 0.02
C ALA A 40 -3.20 23.28 -0.05
N SER A 41 -2.07 23.98 -0.07
CA SER A 41 -2.02 25.43 -0.22
C SER A 41 -2.54 25.86 -1.59
N MET A 42 -2.16 25.17 -2.68
CA MET A 42 -2.70 25.42 -4.01
C MET A 42 -4.22 25.21 -4.05
N ALA A 43 -4.71 24.11 -3.51
CA ALA A 43 -6.14 23.81 -3.44
C ALA A 43 -6.95 24.82 -2.62
N ALA A 44 -6.30 25.60 -1.75
CA ALA A 44 -6.93 26.67 -0.97
C ALA A 44 -7.00 28.02 -1.71
N VAL A 45 -6.24 28.22 -2.80
CA VAL A 45 -6.16 29.53 -3.50
C VAL A 45 -7.48 29.92 -4.15
N SER A 46 -8.13 28.99 -4.87
CA SER A 46 -9.38 29.25 -5.58
C SER A 46 -10.12 27.95 -5.86
N TYR A 47 -11.38 28.07 -6.27
CA TYR A 47 -12.18 26.91 -6.69
C TYR A 47 -11.56 26.16 -7.87
N ASP A 48 -11.10 26.88 -8.90
CA ASP A 48 -10.52 26.26 -10.08
C ASP A 48 -9.19 25.57 -9.75
N MET A 49 -8.38 26.20 -8.89
CA MET A 49 -7.15 25.57 -8.42
C MET A 49 -7.43 24.32 -7.57
N ARG A 50 -8.44 24.35 -6.71
CA ARG A 50 -8.91 23.17 -5.98
C ARG A 50 -9.29 22.06 -6.96
N ARG A 51 -10.11 22.36 -7.97
CA ARG A 51 -10.57 21.37 -8.94
C ARG A 51 -9.43 20.76 -9.75
N ALA A 52 -8.42 21.56 -10.09
CA ALA A 52 -7.21 21.09 -10.76
C ALA A 52 -6.31 20.26 -9.85
N THR A 53 -6.15 20.66 -8.58
CA THR A 53 -5.18 20.05 -7.65
C THR A 53 -5.68 18.76 -7.02
N MET A 54 -6.95 18.73 -6.60
CA MET A 54 -7.50 17.62 -5.81
C MET A 54 -7.39 16.23 -6.48
N PRO A 55 -7.57 16.07 -7.80
CA PRO A 55 -7.38 14.77 -8.46
C PRO A 55 -5.95 14.23 -8.33
N HIS A 56 -4.94 15.11 -8.42
CA HIS A 56 -3.54 14.70 -8.26
C HIS A 56 -3.19 14.46 -6.80
N LEU A 57 -3.67 15.33 -5.90
CA LEU A 57 -3.45 15.20 -4.46
C LEU A 57 -4.05 13.90 -3.90
N LEU A 58 -5.28 13.56 -4.29
CA LEU A 58 -5.99 12.38 -3.78
C LEU A 58 -5.59 11.09 -4.51
N HIS A 59 -4.88 11.16 -5.63
CA HIS A 59 -4.48 9.97 -6.39
C HIS A 59 -3.76 8.94 -5.51
N THR A 60 -2.89 9.41 -4.60
CA THR A 60 -2.17 8.57 -3.67
C THR A 60 -2.28 9.15 -2.27
N VAL A 61 -3.01 8.46 -1.40
CA VAL A 61 -3.22 8.87 -0.02
C VAL A 61 -2.34 8.01 0.88
N ILE A 62 -1.49 8.66 1.68
CA ILE A 62 -0.60 8.01 2.64
C ILE A 62 -0.90 8.60 4.01
N LEU A 63 -1.37 7.75 4.92
CA LEU A 63 -1.78 8.11 6.28
C LEU A 63 -0.84 7.42 7.26
N SER A 64 0.03 8.21 7.86
CA SER A 64 1.10 7.72 8.70
C SER A 64 0.79 7.75 10.20
N THR A 65 -0.29 8.41 10.61
CA THR A 65 -0.68 8.52 12.01
C THR A 65 -2.19 8.33 12.21
N THR A 66 -2.59 8.04 13.45
CA THR A 66 -4.00 7.97 13.85
C THR A 66 -4.73 9.27 13.52
N ASP A 67 -4.16 10.43 13.87
CA ASP A 67 -4.78 11.74 13.63
C ASP A 67 -5.03 12.02 12.14
N GLN A 68 -4.08 11.62 11.28
CA GLN A 68 -4.24 11.74 9.83
C GLN A 68 -5.36 10.85 9.32
N THR A 69 -5.47 9.63 9.85
CA THR A 69 -6.54 8.69 9.51
C THR A 69 -7.90 9.21 9.93
N LEU A 70 -8.03 9.70 11.17
CA LEU A 70 -9.26 10.31 11.65
C LEU A 70 -9.65 11.54 10.83
N SER A 71 -8.70 12.44 10.58
CA SER A 71 -8.92 13.63 9.73
C SER A 71 -9.35 13.27 8.31
N PHE A 72 -8.82 12.18 7.75
CA PHE A 72 -9.21 11.69 6.44
C PHE A 72 -10.63 11.12 6.45
N ILE A 73 -10.99 10.35 7.49
CA ILE A 73 -12.36 9.84 7.69
C ILE A 73 -13.35 10.99 7.82
N ASP A 74 -13.03 12.02 8.62
CA ASP A 74 -13.86 13.22 8.77
C ASP A 74 -14.02 13.96 7.44
N SER A 75 -12.95 14.00 6.64
CA SER A 75 -12.99 14.58 5.30
C SER A 75 -13.94 13.81 4.37
N ILE A 76 -13.97 12.48 4.42
CA ILE A 76 -14.91 11.65 3.65
C ILE A 76 -16.35 11.98 4.07
N ILE A 77 -16.60 12.04 5.38
CA ILE A 77 -17.93 12.36 5.93
C ILE A 77 -18.37 13.76 5.47
N LEU A 78 -17.47 14.74 5.52
CA LEU A 78 -17.74 16.09 5.04
C LEU A 78 -18.06 16.13 3.54
N GLN A 79 -17.35 15.35 2.71
CA GLN A 79 -17.67 15.27 1.28
C GLN A 79 -19.04 14.68 1.00
N LYS A 80 -19.50 13.71 1.81
CA LYS A 80 -20.87 13.20 1.70
C LYS A 80 -21.91 14.28 2.02
N GLN A 81 -21.65 15.11 3.02
CA GLN A 81 -22.52 16.26 3.34
C GLN A 81 -22.53 17.29 2.22
N PHE A 82 -21.38 17.56 1.61
CA PHE A 82 -21.30 18.43 0.42
C PHE A 82 -22.07 17.86 -0.76
N ALA A 83 -21.96 16.56 -1.03
CA ALA A 83 -22.73 15.89 -2.07
C ALA A 83 -24.24 16.01 -1.81
N ALA A 84 -24.68 15.77 -0.57
CA ALA A 84 -26.10 15.88 -0.19
C ALA A 84 -26.65 17.30 -0.34
N SER A 85 -25.81 18.32 -0.11
CA SER A 85 -26.18 19.74 -0.27
C SER A 85 -25.93 20.30 -1.67
N SER A 86 -25.52 19.47 -2.63
CA SER A 86 -25.11 19.90 -3.98
C SER A 86 -24.06 21.03 -3.97
N SER A 87 -23.18 21.00 -2.96
CA SER A 87 -22.12 22.00 -2.83
C SER A 87 -21.17 21.93 -4.02
N ARG A 88 -20.76 23.09 -4.56
CA ARG A 88 -19.75 23.14 -5.62
C ARG A 88 -18.40 22.53 -5.20
N LEU A 89 -18.14 22.47 -3.89
CA LEU A 89 -16.91 21.93 -3.30
C LEU A 89 -16.89 20.39 -3.20
N THR A 90 -17.99 19.74 -3.60
CA THR A 90 -18.11 18.28 -3.60
C THR A 90 -17.06 17.64 -4.49
N LEU A 91 -16.40 16.62 -3.96
CA LEU A 91 -15.45 15.77 -4.65
C LEU A 91 -15.82 14.31 -4.40
N ASP A 92 -15.77 13.51 -5.45
CA ASP A 92 -15.99 12.08 -5.35
C ASP A 92 -14.69 11.36 -4.98
N TYR A 93 -14.41 11.27 -3.68
CA TYR A 93 -13.17 10.66 -3.19
C TYR A 93 -13.02 9.21 -3.68
N THR A 94 -14.11 8.46 -3.84
CA THR A 94 -14.08 7.07 -4.31
C THR A 94 -13.51 6.93 -5.73
N LYS A 95 -13.66 7.97 -6.57
CA LYS A 95 -13.12 7.99 -7.94
C LYS A 95 -11.71 8.57 -8.04
N LEU A 96 -11.33 9.42 -7.07
CA LEU A 96 -10.06 10.13 -7.09
C LEU A 96 -8.96 9.36 -6.38
N VAL A 97 -9.27 8.61 -5.33
CA VAL A 97 -8.29 7.81 -4.60
C VAL A 97 -7.98 6.52 -5.37
N ARG A 98 -6.78 6.46 -5.94
CA ARG A 98 -6.30 5.28 -6.68
C ARG A 98 -5.38 4.39 -5.85
N ARG A 99 -4.62 4.99 -4.95
CA ARG A 99 -3.70 4.30 -4.06
C ARG A 99 -3.95 4.74 -2.63
N PHE A 100 -4.02 3.80 -1.71
CA PHE A 100 -4.25 4.09 -0.31
C PHE A 100 -3.25 3.33 0.56
N TRP A 101 -2.58 4.05 1.46
CA TRP A 101 -1.56 3.53 2.35
C TRP A 101 -1.84 3.98 3.78
N CYS A 102 -1.81 3.03 4.71
CA CYS A 102 -2.02 3.30 6.13
C CYS A 102 -1.01 2.56 7.00
N THR A 103 -0.36 3.26 7.93
CA THR A 103 0.86 2.73 8.55
C THR A 103 0.81 2.64 10.07
N GLU A 104 0.27 3.66 10.73
CA GLU A 104 0.11 3.67 12.18
C GLU A 104 -1.28 4.19 12.51
N VAL A 105 -2.16 3.29 12.90
CA VAL A 105 -3.43 3.62 13.53
C VAL A 105 -3.57 2.72 14.72
N ARG A 106 -3.83 3.31 15.88
CA ARG A 106 -4.04 2.52 17.09
C ARG A 106 -5.46 1.98 17.07
N ALA A 107 -5.59 0.67 17.20
CA ALA A 107 -6.88 0.06 17.44
C ALA A 107 -7.43 0.59 18.78
N ARG A 108 -8.72 0.90 18.80
CA ARG A 108 -9.40 1.33 20.02
C ARG A 108 -9.34 0.20 21.06
N LEU A 109 -8.81 0.50 22.24
CA LEU A 109 -8.97 -0.35 23.41
C LEU A 109 -10.36 -0.09 23.99
N MET A 110 -11.00 -1.11 24.58
CA MET A 110 -12.40 -1.07 25.05
C MET A 110 -12.73 0.14 25.96
N ASP A 111 -11.73 0.72 26.62
CA ASP A 111 -11.88 1.81 27.59
C ASP A 111 -11.64 3.22 27.03
N ASP A 112 -11.22 3.35 25.77
CA ASP A 112 -10.90 4.65 25.18
C ASP A 112 -12.17 5.32 24.65
N THR A 113 -12.73 6.30 25.36
CA THR A 113 -13.96 7.01 24.93
C THR A 113 -13.72 8.11 23.91
N ASP A 114 -12.46 8.46 23.64
CA ASP A 114 -12.14 9.78 23.11
C ASP A 114 -12.30 9.88 21.58
N TYR A 115 -12.39 8.75 20.86
CA TYR A 115 -12.68 8.75 19.43
C TYR A 115 -13.32 7.46 18.93
N THR A 116 -14.16 7.58 17.89
CA THR A 116 -14.79 6.45 17.18
C THR A 116 -14.30 6.43 15.74
N ILE A 117 -13.65 5.32 15.34
CA ILE A 117 -13.26 5.12 13.93
C ILE A 117 -14.51 4.69 13.15
N ASN A 118 -14.92 5.50 12.17
CA ASN A 118 -15.98 5.12 11.24
C ASN A 118 -15.41 4.22 10.12
N TYR A 119 -15.29 2.93 10.41
CA TYR A 119 -14.76 1.94 9.47
C TYR A 119 -15.53 1.87 8.15
N GLY A 120 -16.85 2.07 8.17
CA GLY A 120 -17.67 2.03 6.95
C GLY A 120 -17.34 3.17 5.98
N ALA A 121 -17.09 4.38 6.51
CA ALA A 121 -16.64 5.50 5.68
C ALA A 121 -15.29 5.21 5.00
N LEU A 122 -14.37 4.55 5.71
CA LEU A 122 -13.10 4.16 5.13
C LEU A 122 -13.23 3.01 4.12
N TYR A 123 -14.10 2.03 4.40
CA TYR A 123 -14.39 0.90 3.51
C TYR A 123 -14.77 1.37 2.11
N GLU A 124 -15.63 2.38 2.01
CA GLU A 124 -16.08 2.94 0.73
C GLU A 124 -14.95 3.43 -0.16
N ILE A 125 -13.84 3.89 0.43
CA ILE A 125 -12.63 4.28 -0.29
C ILE A 125 -11.81 3.04 -0.64
N ILE A 126 -11.42 2.24 0.36
CA ILE A 126 -10.45 1.16 0.18
C ILE A 126 -10.95 0.02 -0.71
N ARG A 127 -12.27 -0.20 -0.83
CA ARG A 127 -12.83 -1.21 -1.75
C ARG A 127 -12.58 -0.87 -3.23
N GLY A 128 -12.41 0.42 -3.53
CA GLY A 128 -12.35 0.98 -4.88
C GLY A 128 -10.96 1.34 -5.38
N VAL A 129 -9.93 1.23 -4.54
CA VAL A 129 -8.56 1.62 -4.91
C VAL A 129 -7.93 0.59 -5.83
N ASP A 130 -7.02 1.03 -6.69
CA ASP A 130 -6.25 0.14 -7.56
C ASP A 130 -5.18 -0.61 -6.75
N SER A 131 -4.67 0.03 -5.69
CA SER A 131 -3.61 -0.48 -4.81
C SER A 131 -3.84 -0.09 -3.36
N LEU A 132 -3.74 -1.08 -2.47
CA LEU A 132 -3.88 -0.94 -1.03
C LEU A 132 -2.60 -1.37 -0.32
N GLY A 133 -2.05 -0.49 0.51
CA GLY A 133 -0.93 -0.79 1.40
C GLY A 133 -1.30 -0.61 2.86
N MET A 134 -0.97 -1.59 3.71
CA MET A 134 -1.25 -1.51 5.13
C MET A 134 -0.14 -2.13 5.98
N ASP A 135 0.15 -1.50 7.11
CA ASP A 135 0.89 -2.16 8.18
C ASP A 135 0.00 -3.22 8.87
N MET A 136 0.45 -4.47 8.91
CA MET A 136 -0.31 -5.59 9.49
C MET A 136 -0.39 -5.54 11.02
N THR A 137 0.56 -4.87 11.67
CA THR A 137 0.64 -4.82 13.13
C THR A 137 -0.33 -3.77 13.66
N ASN A 138 -0.33 -2.60 13.03
CA ASN A 138 -1.05 -1.43 13.50
C ASN A 138 -2.37 -1.24 12.75
N CYS A 139 -2.41 -1.38 11.42
CA CYS A 139 -3.54 -0.92 10.62
C CYS A 139 -4.51 -2.01 10.16
N LEU A 140 -4.21 -3.29 10.40
CA LEU A 140 -5.04 -4.40 9.94
C LEU A 140 -6.51 -4.30 10.40
N HIS A 141 -6.74 -3.69 11.57
CA HIS A 141 -8.08 -3.45 12.11
C HIS A 141 -8.96 -2.53 11.29
N LEU A 142 -8.37 -1.63 10.51
CA LEU A 142 -9.12 -0.81 9.55
C LEU A 142 -9.73 -1.66 8.44
N LEU A 143 -9.00 -2.68 7.99
CA LEU A 143 -9.45 -3.56 6.91
C LEU A 143 -10.54 -4.51 7.39
N TYR A 144 -10.30 -5.29 8.46
CA TYR A 144 -11.34 -6.20 8.94
C TYR A 144 -12.54 -5.43 9.53
N GLY A 145 -12.33 -4.29 10.18
CA GLY A 145 -13.41 -3.43 10.66
C GLY A 145 -14.24 -2.84 9.52
N GLY A 146 -13.60 -2.48 8.41
CA GLY A 146 -14.27 -2.02 7.19
C GLY A 146 -15.07 -3.13 6.53
N LEU A 147 -14.49 -4.32 6.38
CA LEU A 147 -15.15 -5.50 5.82
C LEU A 147 -16.35 -5.96 6.64
N SER A 148 -16.30 -5.82 7.97
CA SER A 148 -17.42 -6.14 8.86
C SER A 148 -18.44 -5.00 9.00
N SER A 149 -18.27 -3.89 8.28
CA SER A 149 -19.23 -2.78 8.37
C SER A 149 -20.55 -3.12 7.68
N PRO A 150 -21.71 -2.62 8.16
CA PRO A 150 -23.02 -2.94 7.58
C PRO A 150 -23.18 -2.57 6.09
N GLN A 151 -22.37 -1.63 5.59
CA GLN A 151 -22.40 -1.17 4.21
C GLN A 151 -21.47 -1.97 3.29
N ALA A 152 -20.67 -2.89 3.83
CA ALA A 152 -19.70 -3.65 3.06
C ALA A 152 -20.36 -4.82 2.30
N ASP A 153 -20.05 -4.92 1.01
CA ASP A 153 -20.41 -6.05 0.16
C ASP A 153 -19.21 -6.46 -0.73
N PRO A 154 -18.14 -7.01 -0.12
CA PRO A 154 -16.89 -7.30 -0.83
C PRO A 154 -17.06 -8.30 -1.97
N GLU A 155 -18.14 -9.08 -1.98
CA GLU A 155 -18.44 -9.98 -3.10
C GLU A 155 -18.71 -9.19 -4.38
N ARG A 156 -19.45 -8.08 -4.26
CA ARG A 156 -19.91 -7.26 -5.39
C ARG A 156 -19.06 -6.03 -5.66
N ASP A 157 -18.50 -5.43 -4.62
CA ASP A 157 -17.93 -4.09 -4.71
C ASP A 157 -16.41 -4.01 -4.55
N TRP A 158 -15.75 -5.10 -4.15
CA TRP A 158 -14.30 -5.11 -4.00
C TRP A 158 -13.61 -5.18 -5.36
N THR A 159 -12.86 -4.12 -5.68
CA THR A 159 -12.14 -3.99 -6.95
C THR A 159 -10.63 -3.98 -6.79
N CYS A 160 -10.11 -3.73 -5.59
CA CYS A 160 -8.68 -3.70 -5.32
C CYS A 160 -8.02 -5.05 -5.56
N ARG A 161 -6.98 -5.07 -6.41
CA ARG A 161 -6.27 -6.29 -6.82
C ARG A 161 -4.82 -6.37 -6.36
N ARG A 162 -4.26 -5.25 -5.91
CA ARG A 162 -2.86 -5.11 -5.49
C ARG A 162 -2.83 -4.80 -4.00
N LEU A 163 -2.21 -5.69 -3.24
CA LEU A 163 -2.15 -5.61 -1.79
C LEU A 163 -0.70 -5.61 -1.34
N THR A 164 -0.31 -4.60 -0.57
CA THR A 164 0.96 -4.57 0.13
C THR A 164 0.71 -4.69 1.63
N PHE A 165 1.39 -5.64 2.26
CA PHE A 165 1.48 -5.72 3.69
C PHE A 165 2.89 -5.39 4.15
N ALA A 166 2.98 -4.62 5.23
CA ALA A 166 4.23 -4.28 5.91
C ALA A 166 4.13 -4.61 7.41
N GLY A 167 5.29 -4.62 8.08
CA GLY A 167 5.38 -4.72 9.54
C GLY A 167 6.33 -5.83 9.99
N ALA A 168 6.21 -6.24 11.25
CA ALA A 168 7.08 -7.29 11.82
C ALA A 168 6.40 -8.67 11.84
N HIS A 169 5.10 -8.73 12.11
CA HIS A 169 4.42 -10.00 12.34
C HIS A 169 3.19 -10.15 11.46
N PRO A 170 3.17 -11.11 10.51
CA PRO A 170 1.98 -11.35 9.71
C PRO A 170 0.85 -11.89 10.59
N ARG A 171 -0.28 -11.17 10.62
CA ARG A 171 -1.50 -11.58 11.33
C ARG A 171 -2.59 -11.93 10.33
N TRP A 172 -2.61 -13.19 9.88
CA TRP A 172 -3.56 -13.64 8.86
C TRP A 172 -4.95 -13.93 9.42
N ASN A 173 -5.02 -14.46 10.65
CA ASN A 173 -6.26 -14.97 11.26
C ASN A 173 -7.46 -14.01 11.20
N PRO A 174 -7.33 -12.69 11.47
CA PRO A 174 -8.48 -11.77 11.39
C PRO A 174 -9.13 -11.68 10.00
N LEU A 175 -8.37 -11.98 8.93
CA LEU A 175 -8.86 -11.95 7.56
C LEU A 175 -9.20 -13.35 7.03
N THR A 176 -8.49 -14.41 7.46
CA THR A 176 -8.76 -15.78 6.99
C THR A 176 -9.92 -16.45 7.72
N SER A 177 -10.28 -15.98 8.91
CA SER A 177 -11.38 -16.54 9.72
C SER A 177 -12.78 -16.06 9.32
N THR A 178 -12.88 -15.08 8.43
CA THR A 178 -14.14 -14.48 7.99
C THR A 178 -14.41 -14.77 6.52
N LEU A 179 -15.68 -14.75 6.13
CA LEU A 179 -16.08 -14.93 4.73
C LEU A 179 -15.61 -13.74 3.88
N GLU A 180 -15.77 -12.53 4.42
CA GLU A 180 -15.44 -11.26 3.79
C GLU A 180 -13.94 -11.16 3.50
N GLY A 181 -13.09 -11.54 4.46
CA GLY A 181 -11.64 -11.56 4.25
C GLY A 181 -11.20 -12.65 3.28
N SER A 182 -11.88 -13.80 3.26
CA SER A 182 -11.64 -14.85 2.26
C SER A 182 -12.01 -14.38 0.84
N ILE A 183 -13.12 -13.65 0.70
CA ILE A 183 -13.53 -13.04 -0.58
C ILE A 183 -12.47 -12.02 -1.02
N LEU A 184 -12.04 -11.12 -0.12
CA LEU A 184 -10.97 -10.17 -0.40
C LEU A 184 -9.72 -10.87 -0.94
N PHE A 185 -9.19 -11.86 -0.22
CA PHE A 185 -7.98 -12.57 -0.64
C PHE A 185 -8.15 -13.28 -1.98
N SER A 186 -9.33 -13.83 -2.26
CA SER A 186 -9.60 -14.46 -3.55
C SER A 186 -9.50 -13.48 -4.72
N ARG A 187 -9.70 -12.17 -4.51
CA ARG A 187 -9.64 -11.13 -5.55
C ARG A 187 -8.23 -10.58 -5.78
N ILE A 188 -7.32 -10.78 -4.84
CA ILE A 188 -5.95 -10.26 -4.93
C ILE A 188 -5.17 -11.03 -5.99
N THR A 189 -4.51 -10.27 -6.85
CA THR A 189 -3.65 -10.80 -7.93
C THR A 189 -2.18 -10.50 -7.70
N HIS A 190 -1.88 -9.40 -7.01
CA HIS A 190 -0.53 -8.98 -6.64
C HIS A 190 -0.44 -8.82 -5.14
N LEU A 191 0.51 -9.54 -4.54
CA LEU A 191 0.80 -9.47 -3.12
C LEU A 191 2.26 -9.06 -2.92
N THR A 192 2.49 -7.98 -2.16
CA THR A 192 3.83 -7.58 -1.73
C THR A 192 3.92 -7.65 -0.21
N LEU A 193 4.97 -8.30 0.31
CA LEU A 193 5.18 -8.53 1.73
C LEU A 193 6.50 -7.88 2.17
N TRP A 194 6.40 -6.73 2.83
CA TRP A 194 7.48 -6.00 3.51
C TRP A 194 7.53 -6.39 4.98
N ILE A 195 7.76 -7.67 5.24
CA ILE A 195 7.82 -8.18 6.60
C ILE A 195 9.29 -8.26 6.99
N SER A 196 9.67 -7.53 8.03
CA SER A 196 11.02 -7.62 8.55
C SER A 196 11.20 -9.00 9.16
N THR A 197 12.25 -9.69 8.72
CA THR A 197 12.78 -10.86 9.42
C THR A 197 13.60 -10.35 10.59
N ASP A 198 13.36 -10.92 11.78
CA ASP A 198 14.35 -10.84 12.85
C ASP A 198 15.43 -11.91 12.57
N ASP A 199 16.64 -11.74 13.08
CA ASP A 199 17.80 -12.60 12.75
C ASP A 199 17.54 -14.09 13.06
N ASP A 200 16.64 -14.38 14.01
CA ASP A 200 16.26 -15.74 14.43
C ASP A 200 15.33 -16.47 13.43
N ASP A 201 14.76 -15.76 12.43
CA ASP A 201 13.78 -16.31 11.49
C ASP A 201 14.39 -16.86 10.19
N VAL A 202 15.71 -16.81 10.04
CA VAL A 202 16.42 -17.38 8.89
C VAL A 202 16.78 -18.82 9.20
N SER A 203 16.37 -19.76 8.34
CA SER A 203 16.71 -21.17 8.53
C SER A 203 18.22 -21.37 8.53
N GLU A 204 18.76 -22.12 9.48
CA GLU A 204 20.15 -22.61 9.46
C GLU A 204 20.36 -23.49 8.21
N GLY A 205 20.68 -22.88 7.06
CA GLY A 205 20.77 -23.54 5.76
C GLY A 205 20.94 -22.55 4.60
N GLN A 206 21.11 -23.08 3.38
CA GLN A 206 21.29 -22.28 2.16
C GLN A 206 20.03 -21.51 1.70
N SER A 207 18.85 -21.81 2.29
CA SER A 207 17.59 -21.17 1.89
C SER A 207 17.47 -19.78 2.51
N ARG A 208 17.62 -18.74 1.69
CA ARG A 208 17.38 -17.33 2.07
C ARG A 208 15.89 -16.98 2.24
N ALA A 209 14.98 -17.94 2.04
CA ALA A 209 13.54 -17.71 2.15
C ALA A 209 13.14 -17.51 3.63
N PRO A 210 12.41 -16.44 3.99
CA PRO A 210 11.95 -16.24 5.36
C PRO A 210 11.05 -17.39 5.85
N LEU A 211 11.26 -17.87 7.08
CA LEU A 211 10.43 -18.93 7.65
C LEU A 211 8.95 -18.55 7.75
N TRP A 212 8.65 -17.29 8.06
CA TRP A 212 7.28 -16.79 8.16
C TRP A 212 6.50 -16.93 6.85
N LEU A 213 7.18 -17.05 5.70
CA LEU A 213 6.54 -17.19 4.40
C LEU A 213 5.71 -18.48 4.30
N LYS A 214 6.09 -19.52 5.06
CA LYS A 214 5.33 -20.78 5.20
C LYS A 214 3.97 -20.59 5.86
N ASN A 215 3.80 -19.50 6.62
CA ASN A 215 2.55 -19.16 7.31
C ASN A 215 1.60 -18.32 6.46
N VAL A 216 1.99 -17.91 5.25
CA VAL A 216 1.10 -17.18 4.34
C VAL A 216 -0.02 -18.12 3.85
N PRO A 217 -1.30 -17.72 3.98
CA PRO A 217 -2.43 -18.56 3.62
C PRO A 217 -2.65 -18.56 2.10
N PHE A 218 -1.67 -19.01 1.32
CA PHE A 218 -1.72 -19.01 -0.15
C PHE A 218 -2.99 -19.66 -0.72
N ALA A 219 -3.57 -20.63 -0.02
CA ALA A 219 -4.84 -21.26 -0.39
C ALA A 219 -6.02 -20.28 -0.45
N SER A 220 -5.98 -19.17 0.29
CA SER A 220 -7.00 -18.11 0.26
C SER A 220 -6.84 -17.19 -0.96
N PHE A 221 -5.65 -17.11 -1.55
CA PHE A 221 -5.32 -16.19 -2.64
C PHE A 221 -5.49 -16.83 -4.03
N ARG A 222 -6.72 -17.22 -4.37
CA ARG A 222 -7.01 -18.03 -5.57
C ARG A 222 -6.56 -17.43 -6.91
N ASN A 223 -6.49 -16.11 -7.01
CA ASN A 223 -6.12 -15.38 -8.23
C ASN A 223 -4.70 -14.79 -8.17
N LEU A 224 -3.88 -15.19 -7.19
CA LEU A 224 -2.53 -14.66 -7.03
C LEU A 224 -1.66 -15.09 -8.20
N SER A 225 -1.16 -14.11 -8.94
CA SER A 225 -0.23 -14.29 -10.06
C SER A 225 1.13 -13.65 -9.80
N HIS A 226 1.20 -12.72 -8.85
CA HIS A 226 2.39 -11.92 -8.58
C HIS A 226 2.66 -11.88 -7.08
N LEU A 227 3.85 -12.33 -6.67
CA LEU A 227 4.31 -12.30 -5.28
C LEU A 227 5.64 -11.57 -5.21
N ALA A 228 5.72 -10.58 -4.33
CA ALA A 228 6.96 -9.91 -3.97
C ALA A 228 7.21 -10.02 -2.47
N VAL A 229 8.43 -10.39 -2.08
CA VAL A 229 8.81 -10.63 -0.68
C VAL A 229 10.15 -9.96 -0.40
N LEU A 230 10.22 -9.20 0.69
CA LEU A 230 11.48 -8.69 1.21
C LEU A 230 12.36 -9.85 1.70
N LEU A 231 13.60 -9.90 1.21
CA LEU A 231 14.59 -10.87 1.65
C LEU A 231 15.41 -10.33 2.83
N PRO A 232 15.84 -11.21 3.75
CA PRO A 232 16.80 -10.83 4.77
C PRO A 232 18.11 -10.35 4.12
N PRO A 233 18.80 -9.39 4.75
CA PRO A 233 20.12 -8.97 4.29
C PRO A 233 21.05 -10.18 4.24
N LYS A 234 21.96 -10.18 3.25
CA LYS A 234 22.94 -11.24 3.12
C LYS A 234 23.99 -11.06 4.22
N ASN A 235 24.08 -12.00 5.15
CA ASN A 235 25.20 -12.09 6.09
C ASN A 235 26.44 -12.49 5.29
N ASP A 236 27.28 -11.52 4.94
CA ASP A 236 28.64 -11.81 4.51
C ASP A 236 29.45 -12.07 5.77
N ASP A 237 29.81 -13.33 6.01
CA ASP A 237 30.64 -13.79 7.15
C ASP A 237 31.98 -13.02 7.28
N THR A 238 32.37 -12.27 6.25
CA THR A 238 33.49 -11.34 6.28
C THR A 238 33.08 -10.04 6.97
N ASN A 239 33.33 -9.99 8.27
CA ASN A 239 33.10 -8.92 9.27
C ASN A 239 33.58 -7.48 8.93
N THR A 240 33.70 -7.09 7.67
CA THR A 240 34.34 -5.85 7.21
C THR A 240 33.58 -5.08 6.12
N ASN A 241 32.46 -5.61 5.59
CA ASN A 241 31.74 -4.94 4.51
C ASN A 241 30.45 -4.23 4.97
N PRO A 242 30.07 -3.11 4.30
CA PRO A 242 28.78 -2.47 4.50
C PRO A 242 27.65 -3.46 4.23
N ILE A 243 26.60 -3.40 5.07
CA ILE A 243 25.39 -4.21 4.94
C ILE A 243 24.91 -4.14 3.48
N SER A 244 24.85 -5.30 2.82
CA SER A 244 24.37 -5.40 1.43
C SER A 244 22.93 -4.93 1.35
N PRO A 245 22.54 -4.09 0.36
CA PRO A 245 21.20 -3.52 0.21
C PRO A 245 20.08 -4.54 0.46
N PRO A 246 18.92 -4.11 0.97
CA PRO A 246 17.78 -4.99 1.05
C PRO A 246 17.40 -5.41 -0.36
N GLU A 247 17.03 -6.66 -0.51
CA GLU A 247 16.66 -7.24 -1.79
C GLU A 247 15.20 -7.69 -1.74
N MET A 248 14.50 -7.56 -2.86
CA MET A 248 13.15 -8.06 -3.02
C MET A 248 13.15 -9.23 -3.97
N LEU A 249 12.65 -10.38 -3.52
CA LEU A 249 12.37 -11.50 -4.40
C LEU A 249 11.01 -11.30 -5.05
N VAL A 250 10.99 -11.38 -6.37
CA VAL A 250 9.81 -11.17 -7.20
C VAL A 250 9.50 -12.44 -7.98
N CYS A 251 8.34 -13.02 -7.74
CA CYS A 251 7.88 -14.27 -8.35
C CYS A 251 6.62 -14.00 -9.19
N VAL A 252 6.60 -14.53 -10.42
CA VAL A 252 5.47 -14.42 -11.35
C VAL A 252 4.96 -15.82 -11.69
N ALA A 253 3.65 -16.01 -11.65
CA ALA A 253 3.01 -17.23 -12.12
C ALA A 253 3.00 -17.27 -13.66
N PRO A 254 3.37 -18.40 -14.30
CA PRO A 254 3.40 -18.48 -15.76
C PRO A 254 2.02 -18.29 -16.38
N ALA A 255 1.92 -17.53 -17.47
CA ALA A 255 0.64 -17.19 -18.10
C ALA A 255 -0.16 -18.41 -18.60
N SER A 256 0.52 -19.52 -18.87
CA SER A 256 -0.05 -20.77 -19.39
C SER A 256 -0.87 -21.58 -18.35
N LEU A 257 -0.84 -21.20 -17.06
CA LEU A 257 -1.37 -21.99 -15.94
C LEU A 257 -2.59 -21.37 -15.25
N ALA A 258 -3.34 -20.51 -15.95
CA ALA A 258 -4.46 -19.64 -15.51
C ALA A 258 -5.57 -20.23 -14.61
N ARG A 259 -5.54 -21.52 -14.24
CA ARG A 259 -6.54 -22.15 -13.36
C ARG A 259 -5.97 -22.91 -12.15
N PHE A 260 -4.64 -23.01 -11.98
CA PHE A 260 -4.00 -23.77 -10.88
C PHE A 260 -2.97 -22.97 -10.06
N GLU A 261 -3.02 -21.64 -10.10
CA GLU A 261 -1.87 -20.74 -9.84
C GLU A 261 -1.43 -20.63 -8.37
N ALA A 262 -2.35 -20.57 -7.40
CA ALA A 262 -1.99 -20.33 -6.00
C ALA A 262 -1.32 -21.54 -5.33
N GLN A 263 -1.76 -22.76 -5.67
CA GLN A 263 -1.20 -23.99 -5.11
C GLN A 263 0.21 -24.24 -5.64
N MET A 264 0.45 -23.93 -6.91
CA MET A 264 1.77 -24.09 -7.50
C MET A 264 2.76 -23.05 -6.97
N LEU A 265 2.33 -21.80 -6.78
CA LEU A 265 3.15 -20.77 -6.15
C LEU A 265 3.46 -21.15 -4.70
N ARG A 266 2.50 -21.74 -3.97
CA ARG A 266 2.73 -22.34 -2.65
C ARG A 266 3.76 -23.47 -2.70
N GLU A 267 3.66 -24.40 -3.64
CA GLU A 267 4.62 -25.51 -3.79
C GLU A 267 6.02 -24.98 -4.08
N ARG A 268 6.16 -24.00 -4.97
CA ARG A 268 7.44 -23.33 -5.28
C ARG A 268 8.04 -22.62 -4.06
N VAL A 269 7.21 -21.89 -3.32
CA VAL A 269 7.61 -21.22 -2.08
C VAL A 269 8.00 -22.23 -0.99
N SER A 270 7.33 -23.39 -0.93
CA SER A 270 7.54 -24.39 0.12
C SER A 270 8.72 -25.33 -0.15
N ASN A 271 9.12 -25.51 -1.42
CA ASN A 271 10.19 -26.44 -1.82
C ASN A 271 11.61 -25.88 -1.67
N ASP A 272 11.79 -24.79 -0.91
CA ASP A 272 13.07 -24.06 -0.72
C ASP A 272 13.76 -23.55 -2.01
N ASP A 273 13.17 -23.77 -3.19
CA ASP A 273 13.68 -23.35 -4.50
C ASP A 273 12.91 -22.14 -5.08
N ILE A 274 12.49 -21.24 -4.19
CA ILE A 274 11.80 -20.01 -4.60
C ILE A 274 12.68 -19.14 -5.52
N PHE A 275 14.00 -19.26 -5.38
CA PHE A 275 14.99 -18.54 -6.17
C PHE A 275 15.11 -19.03 -7.62
N ALA A 276 14.83 -20.30 -7.92
CA ALA A 276 14.81 -20.78 -9.31
C ALA A 276 13.61 -20.22 -10.11
N HIS A 277 12.63 -19.65 -9.43
CA HIS A 277 11.38 -19.19 -10.04
C HIS A 277 11.13 -17.69 -9.87
N GLY A 278 12.05 -16.96 -9.23
CA GLY A 278 11.93 -15.54 -8.96
C GLY A 278 13.14 -14.74 -9.43
N VAL A 279 12.91 -13.45 -9.66
CA VAL A 279 13.95 -12.47 -9.94
C VAL A 279 14.22 -11.69 -8.66
N VAL A 280 15.49 -11.59 -8.27
CA VAL A 280 15.90 -10.75 -7.15
C VAL A 280 16.15 -9.34 -7.67
N LEU A 281 15.41 -8.38 -7.11
CA LEU A 281 15.57 -6.96 -7.41
C LEU A 281 16.28 -6.26 -6.25
N PRO A 282 17.36 -5.50 -6.52
CA PRO A 282 17.94 -4.65 -5.51
C PRO A 282 16.95 -3.53 -5.17
N ILE A 283 16.77 -3.26 -3.87
CA ILE A 283 15.94 -2.15 -3.40
C ILE A 283 16.85 -0.94 -3.17
N CYS A 284 16.38 0.26 -3.57
CA CYS A 284 17.21 1.46 -3.47
C CYS A 284 17.60 1.77 -2.02
N ASN A 285 18.89 1.97 -1.79
CA ASN A 285 19.51 1.71 -0.51
C ASN A 285 19.74 2.99 0.32
N ASP A 286 18.67 3.65 0.76
CA ASP A 286 18.80 4.64 1.84
C ASP A 286 18.62 3.92 3.18
N TYR A 287 19.70 3.31 3.66
CA TYR A 287 19.70 2.46 4.87
C TYR A 287 19.35 3.18 6.18
N SER A 288 19.30 4.52 6.19
CA SER A 288 18.84 5.30 7.35
C SER A 288 17.32 5.34 7.48
N VAL A 289 16.61 4.76 6.51
CA VAL A 289 15.15 4.74 6.46
C VAL A 289 14.64 3.83 7.58
N SER A 290 14.34 4.47 8.70
CA SER A 290 13.53 3.90 9.78
C SER A 290 12.31 3.18 9.18
N ARG A 291 11.87 2.06 9.79
CA ARG A 291 10.64 1.32 9.46
C ARG A 291 9.39 2.21 9.27
N SER A 292 9.46 3.50 9.63
CA SER A 292 8.47 4.55 9.44
C SER A 292 8.31 5.13 8.02
N GLU A 293 9.18 4.85 7.05
CA GLU A 293 9.08 5.51 5.72
C GLU A 293 8.30 4.71 4.69
N PHE A 294 7.01 4.51 4.96
CA PHE A 294 6.13 3.70 4.12
C PHE A 294 5.88 4.26 2.72
N TRP A 295 6.15 5.54 2.47
CA TRP A 295 6.10 6.10 1.11
C TRP A 295 7.12 5.42 0.20
N PHE A 296 8.28 5.05 0.76
CA PHE A 296 9.32 4.31 0.05
C PHE A 296 8.80 2.92 -0.32
N MET A 297 8.25 2.19 0.65
CA MET A 297 7.63 0.88 0.40
C MET A 297 6.52 0.97 -0.65
N ALA A 298 5.73 2.05 -0.66
CA ALA A 298 4.73 2.27 -1.69
C ALA A 298 5.33 2.42 -3.09
N ARG A 299 6.38 3.23 -3.22
CA ARG A 299 7.09 3.42 -4.48
C ARG A 299 7.75 2.14 -4.97
N GLU A 300 8.47 1.45 -4.10
CA GLU A 300 9.20 0.23 -4.43
C GLU A 300 8.24 -0.94 -4.72
N SER A 301 7.11 -1.06 -4.02
CA SER A 301 6.04 -2.02 -4.36
C SER A 301 5.50 -1.78 -5.77
N GLU A 302 5.26 -0.53 -6.15
CA GLU A 302 4.77 -0.18 -7.49
C GLU A 302 5.82 -0.44 -8.57
N ALA A 303 7.10 -0.15 -8.29
CA ALA A 303 8.20 -0.49 -9.17
C ALA A 303 8.30 -2.02 -9.37
N ALA A 304 8.18 -2.79 -8.28
CA ALA A 304 8.15 -4.25 -8.33
C ALA A 304 6.96 -4.76 -9.15
N TRP A 305 5.75 -4.21 -8.98
CA TRP A 305 4.58 -4.58 -9.79
C TRP A 305 4.77 -4.25 -11.27
N ALA A 306 5.28 -3.07 -11.59
CA ALA A 306 5.57 -2.69 -12.96
C ALA A 306 6.65 -3.57 -13.61
N GLN A 307 7.58 -4.11 -12.82
CA GLN A 307 8.57 -5.07 -13.28
C GLN A 307 7.94 -6.46 -13.49
N MET A 308 7.09 -6.92 -12.56
CA MET A 308 6.34 -8.17 -12.67
C MET A 308 5.46 -8.21 -13.91
N ASP A 309 4.70 -7.13 -14.14
CA ASP A 309 3.82 -7.01 -15.30
C ASP A 309 4.60 -7.12 -16.62
N ARG A 310 5.84 -6.59 -16.67
CA ARG A 310 6.74 -6.72 -17.83
C ARG A 310 7.26 -8.14 -18.02
N LEU A 311 7.67 -8.81 -16.95
CA LEU A 311 8.13 -10.20 -17.02
C LEU A 311 7.04 -11.14 -17.55
N ARG A 312 5.78 -10.86 -17.24
CA ARG A 312 4.64 -11.65 -17.73
C ARG A 312 4.36 -11.47 -19.22
N THR A 313 4.68 -10.32 -19.81
CA THR A 313 4.43 -10.08 -21.25
C THR A 313 5.48 -10.70 -22.16
N ASP A 314 6.62 -11.11 -21.62
CA ASP A 314 7.74 -11.66 -22.38
C ASP A 314 7.71 -13.20 -22.51
N GLU A 315 6.76 -13.89 -21.85
CA GLU A 315 6.47 -15.33 -21.97
C GLU A 315 5.43 -15.65 -23.05
#